data_AF-A0A977L3P5-F1
#
_entry.id   AF-A0A977L3P5-F1
#
_cell.length_a   1.000
_cell.length_b   1.000
_cell.length_c   1.000
_cell.angle_alpha   90.00
_cell.angle_beta   90.00
_cell.angle_gamma   90.00
#
_symmetry.space_group_name_H-M   'P 1'
#
loop_
_entity.id
_entity.type
_entity.pdbx_description
1 polymer ?
#
loop_
_entity_poly.entity_id
_entity_poly.type
_entity_poly.pdbx_seq_one_letter_code
_entity_poly.pdbx_strand_id
1 'polypeptide(L)'
;MCSKFQRTSSAVEGRNGYLSALHHANRGFTEQTLTVLTIIPNFDLQRHDGTTAAQRLFGKPFPNLFASILLTMGDLPRPRHSRKPRKSTTITLTTVPS
;
A
#
# COMPACT_ATOMS: atom_id res chain seq x y z
N MET A 1 -4.69 -22.95 -25.87
CA MET A 1 -3.25 -22.63 -25.78
C MET A 1 -3.04 -21.60 -24.68
N CYS A 2 -2.15 -21.86 -23.74
CA CYS A 2 -1.84 -20.91 -22.67
C CYS A 2 -0.79 -19.92 -23.17
N SER A 3 -1.17 -18.67 -23.45
CA SER A 3 -0.26 -17.59 -23.85
C SER A 3 0.50 -17.07 -22.62
N LYS A 4 1.39 -17.88 -22.04
CA LYS A 4 2.21 -17.44 -20.90
C LYS A 4 3.27 -16.40 -21.28
N PHE A 5 3.45 -16.15 -22.58
CA PHE A 5 4.44 -15.23 -23.10
C PHE A 5 3.75 -14.19 -24.00
N GLN A 6 3.90 -12.92 -23.64
CA GLN A 6 3.48 -11.79 -24.45
C GLN A 6 4.68 -11.24 -25.22
N ARG A 7 4.49 -10.95 -26.51
CA ARG A 7 5.53 -10.38 -27.38
C ARG A 7 5.85 -8.96 -26.89
N THR A 8 7.12 -8.68 -26.64
CA THR A 8 7.58 -7.35 -26.22
C THR A 8 7.71 -6.42 -27.43
N SER A 9 7.37 -5.14 -27.27
CA SER A 9 7.55 -4.10 -28.29
C SER A 9 8.97 -3.50 -28.29
N SER A 10 9.79 -3.81 -27.28
CA SER A 10 11.17 -3.34 -27.16
C SER A 10 12.07 -4.34 -26.43
N ALA A 11 13.38 -4.21 -26.63
CA ALA A 11 14.38 -5.03 -25.93
C ALA A 11 14.52 -4.69 -24.43
N VAL A 12 13.99 -3.54 -23.98
CA VAL A 12 14.14 -3.06 -22.59
C VAL A 12 12.95 -3.48 -21.71
N GLU A 13 11.82 -3.83 -22.31
CA GLU A 13 10.60 -4.25 -21.59
C GLU A 13 10.84 -5.40 -20.62
N GLY A 14 11.64 -6.40 -20.99
CA GLY A 14 11.99 -7.50 -20.10
C GLY A 14 12.74 -7.01 -18.85
N ARG A 15 13.70 -6.11 -19.03
CA ARG A 15 14.46 -5.49 -17.92
C ARG A 15 13.56 -4.62 -17.05
N ASN A 16 12.70 -3.80 -17.65
CA ASN A 16 11.77 -2.95 -16.92
C ASN A 16 10.73 -3.78 -16.15
N GLY A 17 10.22 -4.85 -16.75
CA GLY A 17 9.34 -5.81 -16.09
C GLY A 17 10.02 -6.50 -14.91
N TYR A 18 11.27 -6.95 -15.08
CA TYR A 18 12.07 -7.52 -13.99
C TYR A 18 12.32 -6.52 -12.86
N LEU A 19 12.71 -5.28 -13.17
CA LEU A 19 12.94 -4.24 -12.15
C LEU A 19 11.65 -3.84 -11.44
N SER A 20 10.54 -3.73 -12.17
CA SER A 20 9.22 -3.47 -11.59
C SER A 20 8.82 -4.60 -10.65
N ALA A 21 9.01 -5.85 -11.07
CA ALA A 21 8.78 -7.01 -10.20
C ALA A 21 9.68 -6.96 -8.97
N LEU A 22 10.99 -6.72 -9.13
CA LEU A 22 11.95 -6.65 -8.04
C LEU A 22 11.60 -5.57 -7.00
N HIS A 23 11.24 -4.37 -7.46
CA HIS A 23 11.00 -3.23 -6.57
C HIS A 23 9.58 -3.17 -6.00
N HIS A 24 8.58 -3.68 -6.71
CA HIS A 24 7.17 -3.52 -6.34
C HIS A 24 6.43 -4.83 -6.10
N ALA A 25 6.71 -5.90 -6.86
CA ALA A 25 5.94 -7.15 -6.78
C ALA A 25 6.61 -8.26 -5.94
N ASN A 26 7.93 -8.19 -5.72
CA ASN A 26 8.69 -9.19 -4.96
C ASN A 26 8.59 -9.00 -3.45
N ARG A 27 7.99 -7.90 -2.99
CA ARG A 27 7.65 -7.78 -1.57
C ARG A 27 6.34 -8.52 -1.35
N GLY A 28 6.44 -9.72 -0.77
CA GLY A 28 5.27 -10.43 -0.30
C GLY A 28 4.47 -9.62 0.72
N PHE A 29 3.22 -10.02 0.95
CA PHE A 29 2.40 -9.40 1.99
C PHE A 29 2.87 -9.85 3.37
N THR A 30 2.83 -8.93 4.33
CA THR A 30 3.03 -9.31 5.74
C THR A 30 1.82 -10.13 6.22
N GLU A 31 2.00 -10.96 7.25
CA GLU A 31 0.90 -11.71 7.89
C GLU A 31 -0.26 -10.80 8.31
N GLN A 32 0.07 -9.59 8.80
CA GLN A 32 -0.92 -8.58 9.14
C GLN A 32 -1.72 -8.13 7.91
N THR A 33 -1.03 -7.87 6.79
CA THR A 33 -1.68 -7.48 5.54
C THR A 33 -2.57 -8.60 5.00
N LEU A 34 -2.11 -9.86 5.04
CA LEU A 34 -2.91 -11.02 4.63
C LEU A 34 -4.18 -11.16 5.47
N THR A 35 -4.06 -10.94 6.79
CA THR A 35 -5.21 -10.95 7.71
C THR A 35 -6.21 -9.86 7.32
N VAL A 36 -5.75 -8.62 7.10
CA VAL A 36 -6.61 -7.50 6.70
C VAL A 36 -7.28 -7.75 5.34
N LEU A 37 -6.54 -8.28 4.37
CA LEU A 37 -7.07 -8.66 3.06
C LEU A 37 -8.08 -9.81 3.12
N THR A 38 -8.13 -10.56 4.22
CA THR A 38 -9.19 -11.52 4.49
C THR A 38 -10.40 -10.86 5.14
N ILE A 39 -10.20 -9.91 6.06
CA ILE A 39 -11.27 -9.27 6.82
C ILE A 39 -12.09 -8.33 5.93
N ILE A 40 -11.45 -7.42 5.19
CA ILE A 40 -12.14 -6.38 4.39
C ILE A 40 -13.19 -6.97 3.42
N PRO A 41 -12.84 -7.93 2.53
CA PRO A 41 -13.81 -8.47 1.59
C PRO A 41 -14.92 -9.28 2.25
N ASN A 42 -14.70 -9.79 3.46
CA ASN A 42 -15.69 -10.58 4.18
C ASN A 42 -16.67 -9.73 4.99
N PHE A 43 -16.21 -8.63 5.58
CA PHE A 43 -16.97 -7.89 6.59
C PHE A 43 -17.34 -6.45 6.20
N ASP A 44 -16.72 -5.85 5.18
CA ASP A 44 -17.00 -4.45 4.78
C ASP A 44 -17.63 -4.34 3.39
N LEU A 45 -17.14 -5.14 2.44
CA LEU A 45 -17.66 -5.18 1.08
C LEU A 45 -19.07 -5.76 1.03
N GLN A 46 -19.99 -4.96 0.47
CA GLN A 46 -21.40 -5.31 0.30
C GLN A 46 -21.72 -5.62 -1.16
N ARG A 47 -22.67 -6.54 -1.37
CA ARG A 47 -23.26 -6.79 -2.69
C ARG A 47 -24.38 -5.78 -2.96
N HIS A 48 -25.00 -5.86 -4.14
CA HIS A 48 -26.19 -5.07 -4.49
C HIS A 48 -27.37 -5.26 -3.51
N ASP A 49 -27.44 -6.39 -2.81
CA ASP A 49 -28.45 -6.71 -1.81
C ASP A 49 -28.10 -6.14 -0.41
N GLY A 50 -26.98 -5.44 -0.27
CA GLY A 50 -26.52 -4.84 0.98
C GLY A 50 -25.86 -5.83 1.96
N THR A 51 -25.78 -7.12 1.64
CA THR A 51 -25.19 -8.14 2.52
C THR A 51 -23.69 -8.29 2.32
N THR A 52 -22.98 -8.59 3.40
CA THR A 52 -21.54 -8.94 3.36
C THR A 52 -21.35 -10.44 3.11
N ALA A 53 -20.15 -10.85 2.69
CA ALA A 53 -19.87 -12.28 2.49
C ALA A 53 -19.95 -13.07 3.80
N ALA A 54 -19.47 -12.50 4.91
CA ALA A 54 -19.57 -13.10 6.23
C ALA A 54 -21.03 -13.28 6.67
N GLN A 55 -21.90 -12.29 6.43
CA GLN A 55 -23.32 -12.42 6.77
C GLN A 55 -23.99 -13.58 6.05
N ARG A 56 -23.66 -13.79 4.77
CA ARG A 56 -24.18 -14.92 3.98
C ARG A 56 -23.61 -16.26 4.44
N LEU A 57 -22.33 -16.30 4.79
CA LEU A 57 -21.67 -17.52 5.25
C LEU A 57 -22.19 -17.98 6.62
N PHE A 58 -22.39 -17.04 7.55
CA PHE A 58 -22.76 -17.35 8.94
C PHE A 58 -24.26 -17.19 9.24
N GLY A 59 -25.05 -16.70 8.28
CA GLY A 59 -26.50 -16.51 8.43
C GLY A 59 -26.90 -15.46 9.48
N LYS A 60 -26.01 -14.55 9.86
CA LYS A 60 -26.25 -13.51 10.87
C LYS A 60 -25.59 -12.18 10.50
N PRO A 61 -26.17 -11.04 10.89
CA PRO A 61 -25.54 -9.74 10.67
C PRO A 61 -24.27 -9.59 11.54
N PHE A 62 -23.36 -8.74 11.08
CA PHE A 62 -22.18 -8.32 11.82
C PHE A 62 -22.17 -6.79 11.99
N PRO A 63 -21.49 -6.27 13.03
CA PRO A 63 -21.30 -4.83 13.19
C PRO A 63 -20.60 -4.25 11.96
N ASN A 64 -20.88 -2.97 11.66
CA ASN A 64 -20.15 -2.25 10.63
C ASN A 64 -18.64 -2.23 10.97
N LEU A 65 -17.81 -2.70 10.03
CA LEU A 65 -16.37 -2.87 10.28
C LEU A 65 -15.68 -1.54 10.57
N PHE A 66 -15.94 -0.51 9.77
CA PHE A 66 -15.30 0.79 9.96
C PHE A 66 -15.67 1.41 11.33
N ALA A 67 -16.95 1.36 11.69
CA ALA A 67 -17.41 1.86 12.99
C ALA A 67 -16.79 1.10 14.16
N SER A 68 -16.67 -0.24 14.07
CA SER A 68 -16.04 -1.03 15.14
C SER A 68 -14.56 -0.72 15.29
N ILE A 69 -13.85 -0.50 14.17
CA ILE A 69 -12.46 -0.07 14.19
C ILE A 69 -12.33 1.30 14.83
N LEU A 70 -13.17 2.28 14.46
CA LEU A 70 -13.12 3.62 15.07
C LEU A 70 -13.34 3.60 16.58
N LEU A 71 -14.24 2.74 17.07
CA LEU A 71 -14.49 2.58 18.51
C LEU A 71 -13.32 1.91 19.25
N THR A 72 -12.53 1.09 18.55
CA THR A 72 -11.43 0.31 19.15
C THR A 72 -10.07 0.98 18.95
N MET A 73 -9.94 1.85 17.94
CA MET A 73 -8.70 2.52 17.59
C MET A 73 -8.31 3.49 18.70
N GLY A 74 -7.07 3.36 19.19
CA GLY A 74 -6.49 4.30 20.15
C GLY A 74 -6.11 5.64 19.51
N ASP A 75 -5.47 6.49 20.32
CA ASP A 75 -4.97 7.78 19.84
C ASP A 75 -3.96 7.61 18.69
N LEU A 76 -4.12 8.43 17.65
CA LEU A 76 -3.19 8.45 16.53
C LEU A 76 -1.83 9.00 16.96
N PRO A 77 -0.72 8.48 16.42
CA PRO A 77 0.60 8.98 16.72
C PRO A 77 0.71 10.46 16.30
N ARG A 78 1.43 11.25 17.09
CA ARG A 78 1.68 12.66 16.77
C ARG A 78 2.42 12.76 15.42
N PRO A 79 2.17 13.83 14.64
CA PRO A 79 2.90 14.09 13.42
C PRO A 79 4.41 14.05 13.67
N ARG A 80 5.16 13.48 12.72
CA ARG A 80 6.63 13.49 12.79
C ARG A 80 7.12 14.94 12.92
N HIS A 81 7.82 15.24 13.99
CA HIS A 81 8.49 16.53 14.11
C HIS A 81 9.52 16.70 13.00
N SER A 82 9.36 17.76 12.19
CA SER A 82 10.34 18.09 11.15
C SER A 82 11.71 18.30 11.80
N ARG A 83 12.75 17.71 11.19
CA ARG A 83 14.12 18.05 11.57
C ARG A 83 14.35 19.50 11.16
N LYS A 84 14.75 20.35 12.10
CA LYS A 84 15.14 21.73 11.78
C LYS A 84 16.13 21.70 10.60
N PRO A 85 15.98 22.56 9.58
CA PRO A 85 16.91 22.59 8.46
C PRO A 85 18.32 22.79 9.01
N ARG A 86 19.26 21.94 8.57
CA ARG A 86 20.67 22.20 8.83
C ARG A 86 21.00 23.53 8.16
N LYS A 87 21.56 24.48 8.92
CA LYS A 87 22.08 25.73 8.32
C LYS A 87 23.08 25.31 7.24
N SER A 88 22.79 25.65 5.98
CA SER A 88 23.73 25.41 4.88
C SER A 88 24.97 26.25 5.13
N THR A 89 26.14 25.62 5.12
CA THR A 89 27.41 26.35 5.11
C THR A 89 27.51 27.03 3.74
N THR A 90 27.45 28.36 3.71
CA THR A 90 27.73 29.12 2.50
C THR A 90 29.18 28.87 2.10
N ILE A 91 29.41 28.25 0.94
CA ILE A 91 30.75 28.14 0.36
C ILE A 91 31.07 29.50 -0.24
N THR A 92 31.90 30.28 0.44
CA THR A 92 32.46 31.51 -0.12
C THR A 92 33.46 31.10 -1.20
N LEU A 93 33.05 31.18 -2.47
CA LEU A 93 33.97 30.98 -3.59
C LEU A 93 34.96 32.17 -3.58
N THR A 94 36.24 31.90 -3.36
CA THR A 94 37.29 32.88 -3.60
C THR A 94 37.32 33.16 -5.09
N THR A 95 36.93 34.37 -5.48
CA THR A 95 37.03 34.86 -6.85
C THR A 95 38.48 34.79 -7.32
N VAL A 96 38.72 34.18 -8.47
CA VAL A 96 40.03 34.13 -9.13
C VAL A 96 40.39 35.54 -9.60
N PRO A 97 41.59 36.07 -9.31
CA PRO A 97 42.00 37.38 -9.80
C PRO A 97 42.14 37.37 -11.33
N SER A 98 41.68 38.47 -11.93
CA SER A 98 41.70 38.76 -13.37
C SER A 98 43.10 38.87 -13.96
#